data_AF-A0A2D5XM49-F1
#
_entry.id   AF-A0A2D5XM49-F1
#
_cell.length_a   1.000
_cell.length_b   1.000
_cell.length_c   1.000
_cell.angle_alpha   90.00
_cell.angle_beta   90.00
_cell.angle_gamma   90.00
#
_symmetry.space_group_name_H-M   'P 1'
#
loop_
_entity.id
_entity.type
_entity.pdbx_description
1 polymer ?
#
loop_
_entity_poly.entity_id
_entity_poly.type
_entity_poly.pdbx_seq_one_letter_code
_entity_poly.pdbx_strand_id
1 'polypeptide(L)'
;MAELPELLEVAPRARSAGADVFGLSYDMMVAGADYEGLPDTMARFLAKKQFDFDVLLYDEDDYEAINKRFGLAGEIPVTLAIDKDGEVVDRHEGSANRERFEELLDRALLGG
;
A
#
# COMPACT_ATOMS: atom_id res chain seq x y z
N MET A 1 -7.34 7.43 -7.77
CA MET A 1 -5.90 7.13 -7.81
C MET A 1 -5.58 6.53 -9.16
N ALA A 2 -4.60 7.12 -9.85
CA ALA A 2 -4.28 6.80 -11.25
C ALA A 2 -3.48 5.51 -11.42
N GLU A 3 -2.80 5.02 -10.38
CA GLU A 3 -1.90 3.84 -10.39
C GLU A 3 -2.54 2.50 -9.97
N LEU A 4 -3.78 2.53 -9.48
CA LEU A 4 -4.48 1.33 -9.04
C LEU A 4 -4.64 0.27 -10.15
N PRO A 5 -4.92 0.65 -11.43
CA PRO A 5 -4.99 -0.32 -12.51
C PRO A 5 -3.68 -1.09 -12.70
N GLU A 6 -2.55 -0.39 -12.68
CA GLU A 6 -1.23 -0.99 -12.88
C GLU A 6 -0.84 -1.92 -11.70
N LEU A 7 -1.16 -1.52 -10.46
CA LEU A 7 -0.94 -2.37 -9.30
C LEU A 7 -1.78 -3.66 -9.36
N LEU A 8 -3.04 -3.56 -9.83
CA LEU A 8 -3.93 -4.72 -10.00
C LEU A 8 -3.45 -5.70 -11.08
N GLU A 9 -2.64 -5.25 -12.05
CA GLU A 9 -2.01 -6.16 -13.01
C GLU A 9 -0.86 -6.97 -12.39
N VAL A 10 -0.17 -6.42 -11.38
CA VAL A 10 1.01 -7.03 -10.76
C VAL A 10 0.65 -7.89 -9.54
N ALA A 11 -0.40 -7.53 -8.78
CA ALA A 11 -0.80 -8.24 -7.57
C ALA A 11 -1.04 -9.77 -7.75
N PRO A 12 -1.68 -10.26 -8.84
CA PRO A 12 -1.81 -11.70 -9.07
C PRO A 12 -0.47 -12.43 -9.22
N ARG A 13 0.52 -11.76 -9.82
CA ARG A 13 1.88 -12.30 -10.00
C ARG A 13 2.61 -12.35 -8.66
N ALA A 14 2.49 -11.31 -7.82
CA ALA A 14 3.06 -11.30 -6.48
C ALA A 14 2.61 -12.53 -5.69
N ARG A 15 1.29 -12.79 -5.66
CA ARG A 15 0.72 -13.94 -4.95
C ARG A 15 1.22 -15.28 -5.49
N SER A 16 1.33 -15.40 -6.81
CA SER A 16 1.87 -16.61 -7.45
C SER A 16 3.35 -16.83 -7.16
N ALA A 17 4.10 -15.75 -6.90
CA ALA A 17 5.51 -15.76 -6.54
C ALA A 17 5.77 -15.91 -5.02
N GLY A 18 4.71 -15.98 -4.20
CA GLY A 18 4.81 -16.10 -2.75
C GLY A 18 4.97 -14.78 -1.99
N ALA A 19 4.63 -13.65 -2.60
CA ALA A 19 4.55 -12.35 -1.95
C ALA A 19 3.09 -11.88 -1.81
N ASP A 20 2.81 -11.14 -0.75
CA ASP A 20 1.51 -10.52 -0.53
C ASP A 20 1.57 -9.02 -0.85
N VAL A 21 0.45 -8.48 -1.34
CA VAL A 21 0.26 -7.05 -1.57
C VAL A 21 -0.76 -6.54 -0.56
N PHE A 22 -0.50 -5.39 0.04
CA PHE A 22 -1.43 -4.71 0.94
C PHE A 22 -1.58 -3.25 0.52
N GLY A 23 -2.83 -2.79 0.41
CA GLY A 23 -3.12 -1.36 0.35
C GLY A 23 -3.20 -0.81 1.76
N LEU A 24 -2.54 0.30 2.07
CA LEU A 24 -2.68 0.97 3.35
C LEU A 24 -3.40 2.30 3.16
N SER A 25 -4.59 2.43 3.74
CA SER A 25 -5.33 3.69 3.74
C SER A 25 -4.98 4.52 4.95
N TYR A 26 -4.71 5.79 4.66
CA TYR A 26 -4.42 6.86 5.60
C TYR A 26 -5.57 7.87 5.69
N ASP A 27 -6.75 7.53 5.18
CA ASP A 27 -7.89 8.44 5.09
C ASP A 27 -8.39 8.92 6.46
N MET A 28 -8.20 8.13 7.53
CA MET A 28 -8.49 8.58 8.91
C MET A 28 -7.56 9.70 9.39
N MET A 29 -6.45 9.95 8.70
CA MET A 29 -5.51 11.02 9.06
C MET A 29 -5.89 12.38 8.45
N VAL A 30 -6.91 12.46 7.59
CA VAL A 30 -7.36 13.74 7.03
C VAL A 30 -8.07 14.53 8.12
N ALA A 31 -7.62 15.77 8.38
CA ALA A 31 -8.24 16.63 9.38
C ALA A 31 -9.74 16.81 9.08
N GLY A 32 -10.59 16.43 10.05
CA GLY A 32 -12.06 16.45 9.90
C GLY A 32 -12.64 15.20 9.24
N ALA A 33 -11.88 14.10 9.14
CA ALA A 33 -12.40 12.81 8.73
C ALA A 33 -13.55 12.36 9.62
N ASP A 34 -14.57 11.76 9.00
CA ASP A 34 -15.68 11.10 9.68
C ASP A 34 -15.25 9.70 10.11
N TYR A 35 -14.65 9.59 11.30
CA TYR A 35 -14.13 8.33 11.82
C TYR A 35 -15.21 7.24 11.98
N GLU A 36 -16.48 7.60 12.15
CA GLU A 36 -17.58 6.63 12.26
C GLU A 36 -18.07 6.17 10.87
N GLY A 37 -18.14 7.07 9.88
CA GLY A 37 -18.64 6.76 8.53
C GLY A 37 -17.57 6.33 7.52
N LEU A 38 -16.29 6.52 7.83
CA LEU A 38 -15.18 6.20 6.92
C LEU A 38 -15.05 4.69 6.65
N PRO A 39 -15.13 3.77 7.65
CA PRO A 39 -15.04 2.33 7.39
C PRO A 39 -16.11 1.85 6.40
N ASP A 40 -17.36 2.30 6.55
CA ASP A 40 -18.47 1.97 5.65
C ASP A 40 -18.25 2.52 4.23
N THR A 41 -17.69 3.73 4.14
CA THR A 41 -17.40 4.37 2.86
C THR A 41 -16.27 3.66 2.12
N MET A 42 -15.21 3.27 2.85
CA MET A 42 -14.14 2.44 2.32
C MET A 42 -14.65 1.06 1.90
N ALA A 43 -15.45 0.38 2.73
CA ALA A 43 -16.01 -0.92 2.38
C ALA A 43 -16.82 -0.86 1.07
N ARG A 44 -17.64 0.18 0.87
CA ARG A 44 -18.37 0.42 -0.38
C ARG A 44 -17.44 0.71 -1.56
N PHE A 45 -16.35 1.43 -1.34
CA PHE A 45 -15.35 1.72 -2.39
C PHE A 45 -14.61 0.44 -2.80
N LEU A 46 -14.10 -0.33 -1.84
CA LEU A 46 -13.39 -1.58 -2.06
C LEU A 46 -14.28 -2.61 -2.77
N ALA A 47 -15.54 -2.74 -2.35
CA ALA A 47 -16.52 -3.63 -2.99
C ALA A 47 -16.74 -3.31 -4.48
N LYS A 48 -16.65 -2.03 -4.88
CA LYS A 48 -16.78 -1.63 -6.29
C LYS A 48 -15.50 -1.85 -7.09
N LYS A 49 -14.35 -1.88 -6.43
CA LYS A 49 -13.05 -1.93 -7.08
C LYS A 49 -12.51 -3.34 -7.29
N GLN A 50 -13.08 -4.34 -6.63
CA GLN A 50 -12.73 -5.76 -6.78
C GLN A 50 -11.22 -6.01 -6.71
N PHE A 51 -10.56 -5.41 -5.71
CA PHE A 51 -9.15 -5.68 -5.47
C PHE A 51 -8.96 -7.15 -5.08
N ASP A 52 -7.88 -7.75 -5.57
CA ASP A 52 -7.46 -9.11 -5.25
C ASP A 52 -6.49 -9.17 -4.06
N PHE A 53 -6.25 -8.02 -3.44
CA PHE A 53 -5.40 -7.81 -2.28
C PHE A 53 -6.14 -7.12 -1.13
N ASP A 54 -5.65 -7.32 0.08
CA ASP A 54 -6.24 -6.73 1.28
C ASP A 54 -5.90 -5.23 1.39
N VAL A 55 -6.90 -4.45 1.82
CA VAL A 55 -6.69 -3.04 2.15
C VAL A 55 -6.87 -2.86 3.66
N LEU A 56 -5.80 -2.42 4.31
CA LEU A 56 -5.72 -2.15 5.73
C LEU A 56 -6.03 -0.67 5.96
N LEU A 57 -6.77 -0.39 7.03
CA LEU A 57 -7.01 0.96 7.52
C LEU A 57 -6.10 1.20 8.72
N TYR A 58 -5.30 2.26 8.69
CA TYR A 58 -4.50 2.63 9.84
C TYR A 58 -5.36 3.40 10.86
N ASP A 59 -5.50 2.84 12.07
CA ASP A 59 -6.40 3.32 13.13
C ASP A 59 -5.73 3.70 14.46
N GLU A 60 -4.41 3.72 14.49
CA GLU A 60 -3.63 4.06 15.70
C GLU A 60 -3.53 5.57 15.95
N ASP A 61 -3.47 5.94 17.23
CA ASP A 61 -3.34 7.33 17.70
C ASP A 61 -1.91 7.90 17.55
N ASP A 62 -0.87 7.06 17.43
CA ASP A 62 0.54 7.48 17.35
C ASP A 62 1.05 7.50 15.90
N TYR A 63 0.64 8.56 15.20
CA TYR A 63 0.96 8.83 13.79
C TYR A 63 2.45 9.03 13.51
N GLU A 64 3.21 9.51 14.49
CA GLU A 64 4.65 9.73 14.27
C GLU A 64 5.40 8.40 14.22
N ALA A 65 4.92 7.36 14.90
CA ALA A 65 5.59 6.08 14.94
C ALA A 65 5.66 5.41 13.56
N ILE A 66 4.56 5.34 12.81
CA ILE A 66 4.54 4.73 11.48
C ILE A 66 5.32 5.58 10.45
N ASN A 67 5.16 6.90 10.52
CA ASN A 67 5.89 7.84 9.66
C ASN A 67 7.40 7.76 9.88
N LYS A 68 7.85 7.67 11.14
CA LYS A 68 9.28 7.51 11.48
C LYS A 68 9.80 6.14 11.10
N ARG A 69 9.02 5.08 11.31
CA ARG A 69 9.43 3.70 11.03
C ARG A 69 9.67 3.47 9.54
N PHE A 70 8.79 3.99 8.69
CA PHE A 70 8.84 3.73 7.24
C PHE A 70 9.26 4.95 6.41
N GLY A 71 9.51 6.10 7.04
CA GLY A 71 9.96 7.31 6.36
C GLY A 71 8.94 7.83 5.34
N LEU A 72 7.67 7.90 5.73
CA LEU A 72 6.53 8.23 4.85
C LEU A 72 6.30 9.74 4.67
N ALA A 73 7.20 10.58 5.18
CA ALA A 73 7.18 12.03 4.95
C ALA A 73 7.64 12.35 3.52
N GLY A 74 6.80 12.07 2.53
CA GLY A 74 7.12 12.18 1.10
C GLY A 74 5.87 12.39 0.23
N GLU A 75 6.04 12.28 -1.08
CA GLU A 75 4.93 12.42 -2.04
C GLU A 75 4.01 11.19 -1.97
N ILE A 76 2.71 11.41 -1.76
CA ILE A 76 1.68 10.36 -1.80
C ILE A 76 1.26 10.16 -3.27
N PRO A 77 1.13 8.93 -3.77
CA PRO A 77 1.23 7.65 -3.05
C PRO A 77 2.68 7.19 -2.78
N VAL A 78 2.87 6.38 -1.73
CA VAL A 78 4.16 5.74 -1.41
C VAL A 78 3.97 4.23 -1.46
N THR A 79 4.83 3.55 -2.21
CA THR A 79 4.90 2.08 -2.28
C THR A 79 6.21 1.60 -1.70
N LEU A 80 6.17 0.59 -0.82
CA LEU A 80 7.34 0.00 -0.19
C LEU A 80 7.47 -1.47 -0.63
N ALA A 81 8.68 -1.88 -0.95
CA ALA A 81 9.05 -3.29 -1.09
C ALA A 81 9.68 -3.77 0.21
N ILE A 82 9.08 -4.78 0.83
CA ILE A 82 9.52 -5.35 2.10
C ILE A 82 9.90 -6.82 1.87
N ASP A 83 11.07 -7.23 2.34
CA ASP A 83 11.53 -8.62 2.21
C ASP A 83 10.93 -9.54 3.29
N LYS A 84 11.30 -10.83 3.23
CA LYS A 84 10.83 -11.85 4.18
C LYS A 84 11.26 -11.62 5.63
N ASP A 85 12.31 -10.83 5.84
CA ASP A 85 12.86 -10.53 7.17
C ASP A 85 12.22 -9.24 7.75
N GLY A 86 11.38 -8.57 6.96
CA GLY A 86 10.63 -7.37 7.35
C GLY A 86 11.39 -6.07 7.06
N GLU A 87 12.47 -6.12 6.28
CA GLU A 87 13.29 -4.97 5.94
C GLU A 87 12.79 -4.30 4.64
N VAL A 88 12.81 -2.97 4.61
CA VAL A 88 12.46 -2.21 3.40
C VAL A 88 13.65 -2.25 2.43
N VAL A 89 13.49 -3.00 1.35
CA VAL A 89 14.56 -3.22 0.35
C VAL A 89 14.46 -2.29 -0.86
N ASP A 90 13.30 -1.68 -1.08
CA ASP A 90 13.12 -0.63 -2.09
C ASP A 90 11.88 0.24 -1.76
N ARG A 91 11.82 1.45 -2.33
CA ARG A 91 10.68 2.38 -2.18
C ARG A 91 10.40 3.14 -3.47
N HIS A 92 9.15 3.58 -3.62
CA HIS A 92 8.73 4.49 -4.68
C HIS A 92 7.79 5.57 -4.11
N GLU A 93 8.02 6.82 -4.47
CA GLU A 93 7.18 7.96 -4.10
C GLU A 93 6.52 8.53 -5.35
N GLY A 94 5.27 8.97 -5.21
CA GLY A 94 4.43 9.38 -6.32
C GLY A 94 3.89 8.19 -7.12
N SER A 95 3.28 8.48 -8.27
CA SER A 95 2.59 7.46 -9.05
C SER A 95 3.57 6.47 -9.67
N ALA A 96 3.35 5.18 -9.47
CA ALA A 96 4.10 4.12 -10.14
C ALA A 96 3.38 3.62 -11.39
N ASN A 97 4.16 3.18 -12.38
CA ASN A 97 3.66 2.41 -13.51
C ASN A 97 3.87 0.91 -13.24
N ARG A 98 3.35 0.07 -14.13
CA ARG A 98 3.48 -1.39 -14.03
C ARG A 98 4.94 -1.85 -13.90
N GLU A 99 5.84 -1.34 -14.74
CA GLU A 99 7.26 -1.72 -14.73
C GLU A 99 7.87 -1.48 -13.36
N ARG A 100 7.59 -0.32 -12.74
CA ARG A 100 8.08 0.01 -11.42
C ARG A 100 7.53 -0.92 -10.34
N PHE A 101 6.26 -1.30 -10.42
CA PHE A 101 5.69 -2.28 -9.49
C PHE A 101 6.34 -3.67 -9.64
N GLU A 102 6.64 -4.10 -10.86
CA GLU A 102 7.35 -5.36 -11.09
C GLU A 102 8.77 -5.32 -10.52
N GLU A 103 9.50 -4.21 -10.68
CA GLU A 103 10.82 -4.02 -10.06
C GLU A 103 10.76 -4.09 -8.53
N LEU A 104 9.79 -3.42 -7.90
CA LEU A 104 9.59 -3.44 -6.45
C LEU A 104 9.31 -4.87 -5.96
N LEU A 105 8.49 -5.63 -6.68
CA LEU A 105 8.20 -7.02 -6.37
C LEU A 105 9.46 -7.89 -6.47
N ASP A 106 10.22 -7.76 -7.57
CA ASP A 106 11.44 -8.53 -7.76
C ASP A 106 12.47 -8.22 -6.64
N ARG A 107 12.55 -6.96 -6.19
CA ARG A 107 13.38 -6.57 -5.04
C ARG A 107 12.94 -7.24 -3.74
N ALA A 108 11.64 -7.23 -3.43
CA ALA A 108 11.09 -7.88 -2.25
C ALA A 108 11.38 -9.39 -2.23
N LEU A 109 11.33 -10.04 -3.40
CA LEU A 109 11.59 -11.48 -3.53
C LEU A 109 13.08 -11.85 -3.48
N LEU A 110 13.97 -10.96 -3.92
CA LEU A 110 15.42 -11.20 -3.96
C LEU A 110 16.17 -10.80 -2.68
N GLY A 111 15.55 -10.01 -1.80
CA GLY A 111 16.17 -9.46 -0.58
C GLY A 111 16.46 -10.45 0.55
N GLY A 112 16.51 -11.75 0.29
CA GLY A 112 16.48 -12.81 1.32
C GLY A 112 17.62 -13.82 1.29
#